data_AF-A0A4Y2S3Q5-F1
#
_entry.id   AF-A0A4Y2S3Q5-F1
#
_cell.length_a   1.000
_cell.length_b   1.000
_cell.length_c   1.000
_cell.angle_alpha   90.00
_cell.angle_beta   90.00
_cell.angle_gamma   90.00
#
_symmetry.space_group_name_H-M   'P 1'
#
loop_
_entity.id
_entity.type
_entity.pdbx_description
1 polymer ?
#
loop_
_entity_poly.entity_id
_entity_poly.type
_entity_poly.pdbx_seq_one_letter_code
_entity_poly.pdbx_strand_id
1 'polypeptide(L)'
;MSSHDNQIEDQPLLEGYFAYGKNEPWAYMTLSKRTISWKVELDDCPKKKEFKGSIHMSNVIAATPCDCSESKPANYCYYCRKLEFRSDFVSPESYPSYPRYMRLHYITQYGRHMVRLGSQIFQPANITTLKQWLDTTQQVISGIVCLLYFSHAQ
;
A
#
# COMPACT_ATOMS: atom_id res chain seq x y z
N MET A 1 40.83 -6.11 5.22
CA MET A 1 40.13 -5.29 4.22
C MET A 1 38.67 -5.23 4.66
N SER A 2 38.28 -4.09 5.24
CA SER A 2 36.96 -3.86 5.81
C SER A 2 35.95 -3.66 4.70
N SER A 3 34.96 -4.54 4.58
CA SER A 3 33.77 -4.36 3.77
C SER A 3 32.88 -3.31 4.43
N HIS A 4 33.10 -2.04 4.07
CA HIS A 4 32.09 -1.01 4.26
C HIS A 4 30.93 -1.30 3.30
N ASP A 5 30.03 -2.20 3.70
CA ASP A 5 28.67 -2.21 3.23
C ASP A 5 28.06 -0.86 3.62
N ASN A 6 28.12 0.10 2.69
CA ASN A 6 27.31 1.31 2.74
C ASN A 6 25.85 0.87 2.69
N GLN A 7 25.27 0.58 3.86
CA GLN A 7 23.84 0.64 4.07
C GLN A 7 23.43 2.10 3.82
N ILE A 8 23.11 2.41 2.56
CA ILE A 8 22.38 3.63 2.24
C ILE A 8 21.05 3.49 2.98
N GLU A 9 20.92 4.19 4.11
CA GLU A 9 19.67 4.27 4.85
C GLU A 9 18.58 4.74 3.87
N ASP A 10 17.60 3.87 3.64
CA ASP A 10 16.47 4.16 2.75
C ASP A 10 15.56 5.15 3.48
N GLN A 11 15.87 6.45 3.35
CA GLN A 11 15.15 7.50 4.02
C GLN A 11 13.65 7.46 3.66
N PRO A 12 12.78 7.64 4.66
CA PRO A 12 11.34 7.64 4.43
C PRO A 12 10.95 8.85 3.57
N LEU A 13 10.14 8.60 2.54
CA LEU A 13 9.48 9.63 1.74
C LEU A 13 8.25 10.17 2.45
N LEU A 14 7.50 9.30 3.11
CA LEU A 14 6.33 9.63 3.91
C LEU A 14 6.27 8.76 5.16
N GLU A 15 5.75 9.35 6.22
CA GLU A 15 5.47 8.68 7.48
C GLU A 15 4.13 9.17 8.02
N GLY A 16 3.40 8.30 8.72
CA GLY A 16 2.11 8.67 9.26
C GLY A 16 1.40 7.54 9.98
N TYR A 17 0.41 7.91 10.79
CA TYR A 17 -0.43 6.95 11.49
C TYR A 17 -1.71 6.67 10.70
N PHE A 18 -2.03 5.37 10.59
CA PHE A 18 -3.21 4.87 9.87
C PHE A 18 -4.00 3.95 10.80
N ALA A 19 -5.33 4.07 10.78
CA ALA A 19 -6.16 3.06 11.43
C ALA A 19 -6.09 1.77 10.60
N TYR A 20 -5.71 0.68 11.26
CA TYR A 20 -5.60 -0.64 10.66
C TYR A 20 -6.92 -1.40 10.84
N GLY A 21 -8.02 -0.92 10.26
CA GLY A 21 -9.31 -1.60 10.34
C GLY A 21 -10.38 -0.90 11.19
N LYS A 22 -11.55 -1.54 11.37
CA LYS A 22 -12.77 -0.82 11.82
C LYS A 22 -12.75 -0.34 13.29
N ASN A 23 -11.95 -0.95 14.16
CA ASN A 23 -11.84 -0.59 15.59
C ASN A 23 -10.43 -0.88 16.14
N GLU A 24 -9.42 -0.79 15.27
CA GLU A 24 -8.10 -1.38 15.50
C GLU A 24 -7.05 -0.33 15.82
N PRO A 25 -5.95 -0.72 16.51
CA PRO A 25 -4.83 0.15 16.84
C PRO A 25 -4.30 0.93 15.64
N TRP A 26 -3.76 2.11 15.92
CA TRP A 26 -3.06 2.89 14.91
C TRP A 26 -1.76 2.18 14.52
N ALA A 27 -1.58 1.99 13.22
CA ALA A 27 -0.33 1.53 12.64
C ALA A 27 0.52 2.74 12.26
N TYR A 28 1.77 2.77 12.72
CA TYR A 28 2.77 3.66 12.16
C TYR A 28 3.23 3.11 10.82
N MET A 29 3.01 3.87 9.75
CA MET A 29 3.38 3.50 8.40
C MET A 29 4.53 4.34 7.89
N THR A 30 5.40 3.70 7.11
CA THR A 30 6.52 4.33 6.43
C THR A 30 6.54 3.91 4.97
N LEU A 31 6.62 4.89 4.07
CA LEU A 31 6.84 4.70 2.64
C LEU A 31 8.25 5.17 2.29
N SER A 32 9.03 4.32 1.65
CA SER A 32 10.32 4.64 1.05
C SER A 32 10.31 4.34 -0.44
N LYS A 33 11.44 4.54 -1.12
CA LYS A 33 11.58 4.15 -2.54
C LYS A 33 11.52 2.63 -2.73
N ARG A 34 11.89 1.85 -1.70
CA ARG A 34 12.02 0.39 -1.80
C ARG A 34 10.92 -0.36 -1.09
N THR A 35 10.33 0.20 -0.04
CA THR A 35 9.35 -0.52 0.76
C THR A 35 8.20 0.38 1.22
N ILE A 36 7.04 -0.24 1.41
CA ILE A 36 5.98 0.28 2.26
C ILE A 36 5.85 -0.66 3.46
N SER A 37 5.98 -0.13 4.67
CA SER A 37 5.98 -0.91 5.90
C SER A 37 5.07 -0.30 6.94
N TRP A 38 4.58 -1.13 7.85
CA TRP A 38 3.73 -0.70 8.94
C TRP A 38 4.02 -1.49 10.21
N LYS A 39 3.90 -0.81 11.35
CA LYS A 39 4.03 -1.38 12.69
C LYS A 39 2.79 -1.01 13.50
N VAL A 40 2.13 -2.02 14.04
CA VAL A 40 1.01 -1.86 14.96
C VAL A 40 1.53 -2.03 16.38
N GLU A 41 1.37 -1.00 17.21
CA GLU A 41 1.65 -1.07 18.63
C GLU A 41 0.35 -1.37 19.36
N LEU A 42 0.29 -2.53 20.04
CA LEU A 42 -0.85 -2.97 20.83
C LEU A 42 -0.53 -2.71 22.30
N ASP A 43 -1.11 -1.65 22.88
CA ASP A 43 -0.81 -1.21 24.25
C ASP A 43 -1.31 -2.18 25.35
N ASP A 44 -2.30 -3.04 25.07
CA ASP A 44 -3.01 -3.82 26.10
C ASP A 44 -2.72 -5.34 26.15
N CYS A 45 -1.60 -5.82 25.58
CA CYS A 45 -1.29 -7.26 25.61
C CYS A 45 -0.09 -7.58 26.54
N PRO A 46 -0.23 -8.47 27.55
CA PRO A 46 0.86 -8.85 28.47
C PRO A 46 2.03 -9.57 27.76
N LYS A 47 1.86 -9.90 26.48
CA LYS A 47 2.93 -10.24 25.54
C LYS A 47 2.83 -9.22 24.41
N LYS A 48 3.73 -8.24 24.35
CA LYS A 48 3.82 -7.27 23.25
C LYS A 48 3.92 -8.02 21.91
N LYS A 49 2.78 -8.27 21.27
CA LYS A 49 2.71 -8.82 19.93
C LYS A 49 2.77 -7.63 18.99
N GLU A 50 3.97 -7.27 18.57
CA GLU A 50 4.14 -6.31 17.49
C GLU A 50 3.70 -6.96 16.19
N PHE A 51 2.68 -6.41 15.53
CA PHE A 51 2.35 -6.80 14.17
C PHE A 51 3.09 -5.87 13.22
N LYS A 52 4.03 -6.43 12.45
CA LYS A 52 4.79 -5.70 11.45
C LYS A 52 4.54 -6.31 10.08
N GLY A 53 4.20 -5.45 9.11
CA GLY A 53 4.15 -5.80 7.70
C GLY A 53 5.13 -4.96 6.89
N SER A 54 5.65 -5.53 5.81
CA SER A 54 6.47 -4.81 4.84
C SER A 54 6.27 -5.41 3.46
N ILE A 55 6.11 -4.56 2.46
CA ILE A 55 5.98 -4.93 1.06
C ILE A 55 7.06 -4.17 0.29
N HIS A 56 7.82 -4.90 -0.53
CA HIS A 56 8.77 -4.28 -1.44
C HIS A 56 8.00 -3.56 -2.56
N MET A 57 8.38 -2.33 -2.89
CA MET A 57 7.67 -1.50 -3.87
C MET A 57 7.68 -2.12 -5.28
N SER A 58 8.66 -2.96 -5.61
CA SER A 58 8.65 -3.75 -6.87
C SER A 58 7.48 -4.74 -6.96
N ASN A 59 6.88 -5.10 -5.83
CA ASN A 59 5.75 -6.02 -5.76
C ASN A 59 4.42 -5.27 -5.69
N VAL A 60 4.44 -3.95 -5.52
CA VAL A 60 3.23 -3.12 -5.51
C VAL A 60 2.81 -2.84 -6.95
N ILE A 61 1.56 -3.18 -7.26
CA ILE A 61 0.97 -2.96 -8.59
C ILE A 61 0.31 -1.59 -8.65
N ALA A 62 -0.49 -1.24 -7.63
CA ALA A 62 -1.26 -0.01 -7.62
C ALA A 62 -1.62 0.42 -6.19
N ALA A 63 -1.76 1.73 -5.99
CA ALA A 63 -2.43 2.31 -4.84
C ALA A 63 -3.69 3.03 -5.32
N THR A 64 -4.85 2.67 -4.78
CA THR A 64 -6.15 3.17 -5.25
C THR A 64 -6.96 3.77 -4.11
N PRO A 65 -7.62 4.92 -4.31
CA PRO A 65 -8.57 5.45 -3.34
C PRO A 65 -9.78 4.51 -3.23
N CYS A 66 -10.28 4.29 -2.02
CA CYS A 66 -11.51 3.55 -1.79
C CYS A 66 -12.30 4.08 -0.57
N ASP A 67 -13.55 3.68 -0.48
CA ASP A 67 -14.49 4.01 0.59
C ASP A 67 -14.93 2.77 1.39
N CYS A 68 -14.32 1.61 1.12
CA CYS A 68 -14.71 0.35 1.74
C CYS A 68 -14.24 0.28 3.21
N SER A 69 -15.18 0.19 4.15
CA SER A 69 -14.87 -0.24 5.54
C SER A 69 -14.75 -1.77 5.60
N GLU A 70 -13.80 -2.32 6.34
CA GLU A 70 -13.61 -3.78 6.52
C GLU A 70 -14.87 -4.54 6.96
N SER A 71 -15.83 -3.89 7.63
CA SER A 71 -17.10 -4.54 8.04
C SER A 71 -18.07 -4.85 6.91
N LYS A 72 -17.83 -4.36 5.71
CA LYS A 72 -18.65 -4.69 4.56
C LYS A 72 -17.77 -5.50 3.60
N PRO A 73 -18.18 -6.71 3.18
CA PRO A 73 -17.41 -7.46 2.20
C PRO A 73 -17.15 -6.58 0.97
N ALA A 74 -16.02 -6.79 0.28
CA ALA A 74 -15.57 -6.01 -0.88
C ALA A 74 -16.70 -5.72 -1.90
N ASN A 75 -17.69 -6.61 -1.97
CA ASN A 75 -18.96 -6.53 -2.70
C ASN A 75 -19.81 -5.25 -2.47
N TYR A 76 -19.63 -4.51 -1.37
CA TYR A 76 -20.41 -3.29 -1.07
C TYR A 76 -19.71 -1.98 -1.44
N CYS A 77 -18.44 -2.06 -1.83
CA CYS A 77 -17.69 -0.90 -2.26
C CYS A 77 -17.99 -0.69 -3.76
N TYR A 78 -18.76 0.34 -4.11
CA TYR A 78 -19.22 0.59 -5.48
C TYR A 78 -18.03 0.62 -6.47
N TYR A 79 -16.88 1.13 -6.03
CA TYR A 79 -15.64 1.17 -6.80
C TYR A 79 -14.98 -0.21 -6.95
N CYS A 80 -14.81 -0.98 -5.87
CA CYS A 80 -14.20 -2.32 -5.95
C CYS A 80 -15.07 -3.31 -6.72
N ARG A 81 -16.41 -3.19 -6.63
CA ARG A 81 -17.34 -3.99 -7.43
C ARG A 81 -17.22 -3.73 -8.93
N LYS A 82 -16.91 -2.49 -9.34
CA LYS A 82 -16.68 -2.18 -10.77
C LYS A 82 -15.31 -2.65 -11.25
N LEU A 83 -14.27 -2.58 -10.43
CA LEU A 83 -12.92 -3.04 -10.78
C LEU A 83 -12.80 -4.57 -10.88
N GLU A 84 -13.48 -5.34 -10.01
CA GLU A 84 -13.46 -6.81 -10.09
C GLU A 84 -14.19 -7.37 -11.32
N PHE A 85 -15.03 -6.57 -11.98
CA PHE A 85 -15.90 -7.02 -13.08
C PHE A 85 -15.59 -6.42 -14.45
N ARG A 86 -14.62 -5.50 -14.60
CA ARG A 86 -14.34 -4.87 -15.90
C ARG A 86 -12.86 -4.80 -16.22
N SER A 87 -12.49 -5.44 -17.33
CA SER A 87 -11.25 -5.23 -18.11
C SER A 87 -11.24 -3.88 -18.86
N ASP A 88 -12.29 -3.09 -18.74
CA ASP A 88 -12.51 -1.91 -19.58
C ASP A 88 -12.16 -0.64 -18.81
N PHE A 89 -11.41 0.23 -19.49
CA PHE A 89 -10.95 1.55 -19.05
C PHE A 89 -11.89 2.23 -18.04
N VAL A 90 -11.37 2.45 -16.84
CA VAL A 90 -12.06 3.10 -15.73
C VAL A 90 -12.27 4.59 -16.08
N SER A 91 -13.52 4.99 -16.30
CA SER A 91 -13.87 6.41 -16.51
C SER A 91 -13.49 7.26 -15.28
N PRO A 92 -12.96 8.49 -15.45
CA PRO A 92 -12.66 9.42 -14.35
C PRO A 92 -13.84 9.73 -13.42
N GLU A 93 -15.08 9.47 -13.85
CA GLU A 93 -16.30 9.67 -13.05
C GLU A 93 -16.53 8.56 -12.01
N SER A 94 -15.70 7.51 -12.00
CA SER A 94 -15.86 6.37 -11.10
C SER A 94 -15.15 6.52 -9.76
N TYR A 95 -14.37 7.57 -9.56
CA TYR A 95 -13.71 7.79 -8.27
C TYR A 95 -14.74 7.97 -7.14
N PRO A 96 -14.52 7.36 -5.97
CA PRO A 96 -15.39 7.61 -4.81
C PRO A 96 -15.41 9.12 -4.53
N SER A 97 -16.61 9.69 -4.35
CA SER A 97 -16.78 11.13 -4.15
C SER A 97 -16.12 11.63 -2.84
N TYR A 98 -15.91 10.73 -1.89
CA TYR A 98 -15.24 10.99 -0.61
C TYR A 98 -14.39 9.78 -0.19
N PRO A 99 -13.21 9.56 -0.78
CA PRO A 99 -12.36 8.45 -0.40
C PRO A 99 -11.88 8.64 1.04
N ARG A 100 -11.98 7.58 1.84
CA ARG A 100 -11.50 7.58 3.24
C ARG A 100 -10.35 6.61 3.45
N TYR A 101 -10.11 5.74 2.47
CA TYR A 101 -9.16 4.65 2.56
C TYR A 101 -8.26 4.63 1.33
N MET A 102 -7.06 4.08 1.52
CA MET A 102 -6.16 3.68 0.45
C MET A 102 -6.15 2.16 0.40
N ARG A 103 -6.38 1.58 -0.79
CA ARG A 103 -6.15 0.16 -1.04
C ARG A 103 -4.85 0.01 -1.83
N LEU A 104 -3.91 -0.72 -1.24
CA LEU A 104 -2.66 -1.14 -1.85
C LEU A 104 -2.85 -2.53 -2.47
N HIS A 105 -2.57 -2.68 -3.76
CA HIS A 105 -2.60 -3.94 -4.49
C HIS A 105 -1.17 -4.41 -4.74
N TYR A 106 -0.88 -5.66 -4.41
CA TYR A 106 0.49 -6.17 -4.48
C TYR A 106 0.54 -7.67 -4.81
N ILE A 107 1.70 -8.11 -5.28
CA ILE A 107 2.00 -9.51 -5.55
C ILE A 107 2.73 -10.10 -4.35
N THR A 108 2.30 -11.28 -3.91
CA THR A 108 3.04 -12.11 -2.97
C THR A 108 3.48 -13.38 -3.67
N GLN A 109 4.77 -13.68 -3.62
CA GLN A 109 5.31 -14.94 -4.12
C GLN A 109 5.07 -16.04 -3.09
N TYR A 110 4.47 -17.14 -3.52
CA TYR A 110 4.27 -18.34 -2.72
C TYR A 110 4.97 -19.50 -3.43
N GLY A 111 6.23 -19.76 -3.07
CA GLY A 111 7.06 -20.76 -3.76
C GLY A 111 7.63 -20.27 -5.10
N ARG A 112 8.26 -21.18 -5.86
CA ARG A 112 9.07 -20.82 -7.04
C ARG A 112 8.29 -20.26 -8.24
N HIS A 113 7.03 -20.64 -8.40
CA HIS A 113 6.23 -20.31 -9.59
C HIS A 113 4.79 -19.89 -9.30
N MET A 114 4.41 -19.69 -8.03
CA MET A 114 3.05 -19.24 -7.71
C MET A 114 3.10 -17.81 -7.18
N VAL A 115 2.24 -16.98 -7.77
CA VAL A 115 2.03 -15.59 -7.35
C VAL A 115 0.59 -15.44 -6.91
N ARG A 116 0.39 -14.74 -5.79
CA ARG A 116 -0.93 -14.39 -5.29
C ARG A 116 -1.08 -12.87 -5.32
N LEU A 117 -2.24 -12.42 -5.80
CA LEU A 117 -2.67 -11.05 -5.66
C LEU A 117 -3.17 -10.83 -4.22
N GLY A 118 -2.51 -9.92 -3.52
CA GLY A 118 -2.89 -9.44 -2.20
C GLY A 118 -3.41 -8.01 -2.28
N SER A 119 -4.23 -7.64 -1.30
CA SER A 119 -4.66 -6.26 -1.13
C SER A 119 -4.70 -5.90 0.35
N GLN A 120 -4.20 -4.72 0.69
CA GLN A 120 -4.26 -4.18 2.05
C GLN A 120 -4.96 -2.82 2.03
N ILE A 121 -5.83 -2.58 3.01
CA ILE A 121 -6.55 -1.32 3.16
C ILE A 121 -5.94 -0.55 4.33
N PHE A 122 -5.78 0.76 4.16
CA PHE A 122 -5.27 1.67 5.18
C PHE A 122 -6.17 2.89 5.27
N GLN A 123 -6.50 3.32 6.50
CA GLN A 123 -7.29 4.52 6.74
C GLN A 123 -6.41 5.64 7.33
N PRO A 124 -6.00 6.64 6.55
CA PRO A 124 -5.29 7.80 7.09
C PRO A 124 -6.20 8.65 7.99
N ALA A 125 -5.59 9.45 8.86
CA ALA A 125 -6.30 10.34 9.78
C ALA A 125 -7.17 11.40 9.08
N ASN A 126 -6.78 11.85 7.90
CA ASN A 126 -7.50 12.86 7.14
C ASN A 126 -7.29 12.73 5.62
N ILE A 127 -8.11 13.46 4.85
CA ILE A 127 -8.11 13.44 3.38
C ILE A 127 -6.81 13.99 2.77
N THR A 128 -6.15 14.94 3.42
CA THR A 128 -4.88 15.51 2.95
C THR A 128 -3.77 14.47 2.99
N THR A 129 -3.68 13.72 4.11
CA THR A 129 -2.77 12.58 4.25
C THR A 129 -3.10 11.50 3.21
N LEU A 130 -4.37 11.20 2.97
CA LEU A 130 -4.77 10.22 1.94
C LEU A 130 -4.24 10.61 0.56
N LYS A 131 -4.46 11.86 0.15
CA LYS A 131 -4.04 12.36 -1.15
C LYS A 131 -2.53 12.31 -1.30
N GLN A 132 -1.79 12.80 -0.31
CA GLN A 132 -0.32 12.81 -0.33
C GLN A 132 0.24 11.39 -0.46
N TRP A 133 -0.32 10.43 0.31
CA TRP A 133 0.12 9.04 0.24
C TRP A 133 -0.20 8.37 -1.09
N LEU A 134 -1.39 8.61 -1.66
CA LEU A 134 -1.74 8.11 -3.00
C LEU A 134 -0.79 8.66 -4.06
N ASP A 135 -0.59 9.98 -4.09
CA ASP A 135 0.25 10.65 -5.08
C ASP A 135 1.71 10.17 -5.00
N THR A 136 2.30 10.13 -3.80
CA THR A 136 3.69 9.69 -3.63
C THR A 136 3.85 8.20 -3.91
N THR A 137 2.92 7.35 -3.48
CA THR A 137 3.00 5.90 -3.77
C THR A 137 2.93 5.66 -5.28
N GLN A 138 2.02 6.34 -5.98
CA GLN A 138 1.86 6.22 -7.42
C GLN A 138 3.09 6.74 -8.19
N GLN A 139 3.74 7.81 -7.71
CA GLN A 139 5.00 8.30 -8.26
C GLN A 139 6.12 7.26 -8.11
N VAL A 140 6.24 6.61 -6.94
CA VAL A 140 7.26 5.57 -6.72
C VAL A 140 7.01 4.37 -7.65
N ILE A 141 5.77 3.90 -7.76
CA ILE A 141 5.39 2.82 -8.69
C ILE A 141 5.78 3.21 -10.12
N SER A 142 5.42 4.41 -10.56
CA SER A 142 5.72 4.89 -11.92
C SER A 142 7.23 4.98 -12.17
N GLY A 143 8.00 5.43 -11.18
CA GLY A 143 9.46 5.48 -11.25
C GLY A 143 10.10 4.09 -11.42
N ILE A 144 9.60 3.09 -10.70
CA ILE A 144 10.06 1.70 -10.82
C ILE A 144 9.75 1.15 -12.21
N VAL A 145 8.54 1.38 -12.71
CA VAL A 145 8.12 0.96 -14.05
C VAL A 145 9.04 1.56 -15.12
N CYS A 146 9.32 2.87 -15.05
CA CYS A 146 10.26 3.52 -15.97
C CYS A 146 11.64 2.84 -15.95
N LEU A 147 12.20 2.56 -14.76
CA LEU A 147 13.50 1.89 -14.65
C LEU A 147 13.52 0.49 -15.28
N LEU A 148 12.43 -0.27 -15.14
CA LEU A 148 12.31 -1.60 -15.76
C LEU A 148 12.20 -1.53 -17.29
N TYR A 149 11.51 -0.53 -17.84
CA TYR A 149 11.43 -0.33 -19.29
C TYR A 149 12.79 0.03 -19.89
N PHE A 150 13.56 0.90 -19.25
CA PHE A 150 14.87 1.31 -19.77
C PHE A 150 15.95 0.23 -19.63
N SER A 151 15.86 -0.65 -18.64
CA SER A 151 16.82 -1.76 -18.48
C SER A 151 16.66 -2.90 -19.49
N HIS A 152 15.53 -2.95 -20.21
CA HIS A 152 15.26 -3.95 -21.26
C HIS A 152 15.38 -3.38 -22.69
N ALA A 153 15.73 -2.10 -22.83
CA ALA A 153 15.89 -1.42 -24.11
C ALA A 153 17.37 -1.33 -24.60
N GLN A 154 18.28 -2.04 -23.92
CA GLN A 154 19.70 -2.21 -24.29
C GLN A 154 19.97 -3.66 -24.67
#